data_AF-A0A0S8KP62-F1
#
_entry.id   AF-A0A0S8KP62-F1
#
_cell.length_a   1.000
_cell.length_b   1.000
_cell.length_c   1.000
_cell.angle_alpha   90.00
_cell.angle_beta   90.00
_cell.angle_gamma   90.00
#
_symmetry.space_group_name_H-M   'P 1'
#
loop_
_entity.id
_entity.type
_entity.pdbx_description
1 polymer ?
#
loop_
_entity_poly.entity_id
_entity_poly.type
_entity_poly.pdbx_seq_one_letter_code
_entity_poly.pdbx_strand_id
1 'polypeptide(L)'
;MRFPRASGILLHPTSLPGRYGIGDIGPEAYRFIDFLHETGQSIWQVLPLGPTGYGDSPYQSFSTFAGNHLLLSPDLLVEQGHLPPDDVENAPGFPAELVDYGPVIEYKTDLLRIAFENFWRKRDRAQRDDFADFCESKRAWLDDYALFMACKEHHGGAAWTTWDRRIAAREPEAISAWTAALTDEIERHKYLQYQFYRQWAALRRHAAKHAIRIIGDIPIFVAHDSADVWANPELFYLDETGNPTVVAGVPPDYFSETGQLWGNPLYRWDRVAEAGYGWWIERFRSILKLVDIARLDHFRGFEAYWEVPATEKTAVKGRWVKGPGADLFAAVGRALGQLPIIAEDLGVITPEVVQLRDQFEFPGMRILQFGFASDADDPFLPHNYIRNCVVYTGTHDNDTSIG
;
A
#
# COMPACT_ATOMS: atom_id res chain seq x y z
N MET A 1 -16.46 13.09 -10.04
CA MET A 1 -17.27 12.90 -8.81
C MET A 1 -17.09 14.15 -7.97
N ARG A 2 -18.16 14.77 -7.46
CA ARG A 2 -18.01 15.91 -6.53
C ARG A 2 -18.14 15.43 -5.10
N PHE A 3 -17.07 15.56 -4.32
CA PHE A 3 -17.09 15.24 -2.90
C PHE A 3 -17.85 16.34 -2.13
N PRO A 4 -18.72 16.00 -1.16
CA PRO A 4 -19.28 16.99 -0.25
C PRO A 4 -18.16 17.59 0.61
N ARG A 5 -18.36 18.81 1.11
CA ARG A 5 -17.43 19.42 2.06
C ARG A 5 -17.36 18.54 3.31
N ALA A 6 -16.16 18.09 3.64
CA ALA A 6 -15.86 17.17 4.72
C ALA A 6 -14.52 17.56 5.36
N SER A 7 -14.28 17.05 6.57
CA SER A 7 -12.98 17.12 7.25
C SER A 7 -12.63 15.73 7.80
N GLY A 8 -11.34 15.53 8.04
CA GLY A 8 -10.82 14.27 8.55
C GLY A 8 -9.43 14.39 9.12
N ILE A 9 -8.92 13.25 9.59
CA ILE A 9 -7.59 13.13 10.17
C ILE A 9 -6.79 12.11 9.36
N LEU A 10 -5.53 12.47 9.04
CA LEU A 10 -4.51 11.55 8.56
C LEU A 10 -3.84 10.90 9.78
N LEU A 11 -4.02 9.59 9.95
CA LEU A 11 -3.37 8.81 11.00
C LEU A 11 -3.21 7.37 10.50
N HIS A 12 -1.97 6.90 10.34
CA HIS A 12 -1.75 5.50 9.96
C HIS A 12 -2.04 4.57 11.14
N PRO A 13 -2.61 3.36 10.95
CA PRO A 13 -2.94 2.46 12.06
C PRO A 13 -1.74 2.10 12.96
N THR A 14 -0.51 2.11 12.42
CA THR A 14 0.71 1.87 13.21
C THR A 14 0.93 2.91 14.31
N SER A 15 0.39 4.12 14.15
CA SER A 15 0.49 5.24 15.09
C SER A 15 -0.60 5.23 16.15
N LEU A 16 -1.54 4.29 16.10
CA LEU A 16 -2.51 4.10 17.18
C LEU A 16 -1.78 3.62 18.45
N PRO A 17 -2.21 4.04 19.64
CA PRO A 17 -1.63 3.54 20.88
C PRO A 17 -1.88 2.03 21.01
N GLY A 18 -0.98 1.33 21.71
CA GLY A 18 -1.13 -0.10 21.94
C GLY A 18 -0.01 -0.68 22.79
N ARG A 19 -0.27 -1.83 23.42
CA ARG A 19 0.73 -2.52 24.27
C ARG A 19 1.67 -3.46 23.52
N TYR A 20 1.45 -3.67 22.22
CA TYR A 20 2.18 -4.64 21.40
C TYR A 20 3.25 -3.97 20.50
N GLY A 21 3.73 -2.79 20.92
CA GLY A 21 4.82 -2.03 20.28
C GLY A 21 4.50 -1.36 18.94
N ILE A 22 3.34 -1.63 18.37
CA ILE A 22 2.79 -0.98 17.17
C ILE A 22 1.28 -0.94 17.26
N GLY A 23 0.66 0.14 16.77
CA GLY A 23 -0.79 0.20 16.62
C GLY A 23 -1.32 -0.88 15.66
N ASP A 24 -2.54 -1.34 15.90
CA ASP A 24 -3.17 -2.43 15.14
C ASP A 24 -4.66 -2.17 14.84
N ILE A 25 -5.29 -3.09 14.11
CA ILE A 25 -6.70 -3.01 13.69
C ILE A 25 -7.64 -3.57 14.80
N GLY A 26 -7.25 -3.38 16.06
CA GLY A 26 -7.94 -3.82 17.26
C GLY A 26 -8.71 -2.69 17.96
N PRO A 27 -8.97 -2.83 19.28
CA PRO A 27 -9.82 -1.93 20.05
C PRO A 27 -9.54 -0.43 19.87
N GLU A 28 -8.27 -0.03 19.81
CA GLU A 28 -7.90 1.39 19.67
C GLU A 28 -8.26 1.97 18.29
N ALA A 29 -8.29 1.16 17.24
CA ALA A 29 -8.79 1.60 15.92
C ALA A 29 -10.31 1.88 15.95
N TYR A 30 -11.08 1.07 16.67
CA TYR A 30 -12.52 1.31 16.86
C TYR A 30 -12.76 2.57 17.69
N ARG A 31 -12.01 2.75 18.78
CA ARG A 31 -12.07 3.96 19.60
C ARG A 31 -11.69 5.21 18.81
N PHE A 32 -10.73 5.11 17.91
CA PHE A 32 -10.36 6.23 17.04
C PHE A 32 -11.49 6.60 16.06
N ILE A 33 -12.19 5.62 15.49
CA ILE A 33 -13.39 5.88 14.67
C ILE A 33 -14.48 6.57 15.51
N ASP A 34 -14.71 6.10 16.74
CA ASP A 34 -15.68 6.72 17.64
C ASP A 34 -15.30 8.17 17.95
N PHE A 35 -14.01 8.44 18.22
CA PHE A 35 -13.47 9.79 18.39
C PHE A 35 -13.69 10.67 17.14
N LEU A 36 -13.43 10.16 15.94
CA LEU A 36 -13.69 10.89 14.69
C LEU A 36 -15.17 11.27 14.58
N HIS A 37 -16.06 10.34 14.89
CA HIS A 37 -17.50 10.57 14.88
C HIS A 37 -17.92 11.63 15.91
N GLU A 38 -17.46 11.49 17.16
CA GLU A 38 -17.77 12.41 18.27
C GLU A 38 -17.25 13.83 18.01
N THR A 39 -16.15 13.97 17.28
CA THR A 39 -15.55 15.27 16.91
C THR A 39 -16.06 15.82 15.57
N GLY A 40 -17.07 15.19 14.96
CA GLY A 40 -17.69 15.65 13.73
C GLY A 40 -16.83 15.47 12.47
N GLN A 41 -15.76 14.67 12.53
CA GLN A 41 -15.00 14.27 11.36
C GLN A 41 -15.81 13.24 10.55
N SER A 42 -15.53 13.15 9.25
CA SER A 42 -16.19 12.19 8.35
C SER A 42 -15.21 11.42 7.46
N ILE A 43 -13.92 11.66 7.66
CA ILE A 43 -12.83 11.09 6.88
C ILE A 43 -11.72 10.61 7.82
N TRP A 44 -11.24 9.40 7.59
CA TRP A 44 -9.98 8.89 8.11
C TRP A 44 -9.06 8.58 6.95
N GLN A 45 -7.91 9.23 6.86
CA GLN A 45 -6.90 8.90 5.86
C GLN A 45 -5.80 8.02 6.46
N VAL A 46 -5.42 6.98 5.73
CA VAL A 46 -4.31 6.07 6.04
C VAL A 46 -3.28 6.08 4.90
N LEU A 47 -2.03 5.79 5.24
CA LEU A 47 -0.98 5.42 4.28
C LEU A 47 -1.24 4.02 3.70
N PRO A 48 -0.46 3.54 2.71
CA PRO A 48 -0.62 2.19 2.17
C PRO A 48 -0.61 1.11 3.26
N LEU A 49 -1.50 0.13 3.15
CA LEU A 49 -1.69 -0.91 4.17
C LEU A 49 -0.93 -2.20 3.87
N GLY A 50 0.01 -2.16 2.92
CA GLY A 50 0.74 -3.34 2.46
C GLY A 50 1.87 -3.78 3.40
N PRO A 51 2.30 -5.05 3.36
CA PRO A 51 3.43 -5.55 4.14
C PRO A 51 4.73 -4.85 3.74
N THR A 52 5.41 -4.25 4.71
CA THR A 52 6.60 -3.42 4.50
C THR A 52 7.88 -4.27 4.40
N GLY A 53 8.84 -3.79 3.59
CA GLY A 53 10.19 -4.35 3.50
C GLY A 53 11.21 -3.64 4.39
N TYR A 54 12.48 -3.71 3.98
CA TYR A 54 13.56 -3.01 4.69
C TYR A 54 13.31 -1.50 4.75
N GLY A 55 13.48 -0.91 5.93
CA GLY A 55 13.20 0.51 6.18
C GLY A 55 11.74 0.83 6.50
N ASP A 56 10.88 -0.20 6.60
CA ASP A 56 9.52 -0.14 7.15
C ASP A 56 8.57 0.84 6.43
N SER A 57 8.93 1.28 5.22
CA SER A 57 8.15 2.23 4.45
C SER A 57 6.90 1.59 3.87
N PRO A 58 5.70 2.13 4.15
CA PRO A 58 4.45 1.70 3.50
C PRO A 58 4.47 1.81 1.97
N TYR A 59 5.34 2.66 1.42
CA TYR A 59 5.49 2.89 -0.03
C TYR A 59 6.40 1.86 -0.71
N GLN A 60 7.03 0.96 0.06
CA GLN A 60 7.85 -0.16 -0.43
C GLN A 60 7.30 -1.49 0.09
N SER A 61 6.14 -1.87 -0.44
CA SER A 61 5.43 -3.09 -0.03
C SER A 61 5.87 -4.33 -0.83
N PHE A 62 5.90 -5.49 -0.17
CA PHE A 62 6.08 -6.79 -0.83
C PHE A 62 4.91 -7.18 -1.74
N SER A 63 3.75 -6.54 -1.57
CA SER A 63 2.62 -6.70 -2.48
C SER A 63 1.69 -5.48 -2.45
N THR A 64 1.19 -5.08 -3.60
CA THR A 64 0.13 -4.05 -3.70
C THR A 64 -1.26 -4.55 -3.31
N PHE A 65 -1.44 -5.87 -3.15
CA PHE A 65 -2.73 -6.51 -2.87
C PHE A 65 -2.83 -7.03 -1.42
N ALA A 66 -1.71 -7.41 -0.82
CA ALA A 66 -1.65 -7.94 0.53
C ALA A 66 -1.83 -6.83 1.58
N GLY A 67 -2.29 -7.22 2.77
CA GLY A 67 -2.31 -6.40 3.97
C GLY A 67 -1.12 -6.69 4.89
N ASN A 68 -0.69 -5.68 5.63
CA ASN A 68 0.40 -5.76 6.59
C ASN A 68 -0.02 -6.61 7.80
N HIS A 69 0.64 -7.75 7.98
CA HIS A 69 0.35 -8.67 9.08
C HIS A 69 0.71 -8.06 10.46
N LEU A 70 1.59 -7.06 10.52
CA LEU A 70 1.90 -6.34 11.76
C LEU A 70 0.70 -5.51 12.25
N LEU A 71 -0.29 -5.24 11.40
CA LEU A 71 -1.53 -4.55 11.79
C LEU A 71 -2.60 -5.50 12.35
N LEU A 72 -2.35 -6.81 12.38
CA LEU A 72 -3.25 -7.74 13.03
C LEU A 72 -3.26 -7.49 14.54
N SER A 73 -4.47 -7.45 15.10
CA SER A 73 -4.67 -7.28 16.54
C SER A 73 -4.54 -8.62 17.28
N PRO A 74 -3.57 -8.77 18.20
CA PRO A 74 -3.48 -9.95 19.05
C PRO A 74 -4.72 -10.13 19.93
N ASP A 75 -5.34 -9.03 20.41
CA ASP A 75 -6.55 -9.10 21.25
C ASP A 75 -7.72 -9.74 20.49
N LEU A 76 -7.93 -9.36 19.23
CA LEU A 76 -8.96 -9.97 18.39
C LEU A 76 -8.65 -11.44 18.06
N LEU A 77 -7.37 -11.83 18.00
CA LEU A 77 -6.98 -13.23 17.82
C LEU A 77 -7.21 -14.07 19.09
N VAL A 78 -7.08 -13.45 20.27
CA VAL A 78 -7.45 -14.06 21.55
C VAL A 78 -8.96 -14.27 21.64
N GLU A 79 -9.76 -13.25 21.30
CA GLU A 79 -11.23 -13.35 21.26
C GLU A 79 -11.73 -14.47 20.32
N GLN A 80 -11.02 -14.69 19.21
CA GLN A 80 -11.31 -15.76 18.25
C GLN A 80 -10.82 -17.13 18.70
N GLY A 81 -10.08 -17.23 19.82
CA GLY A 81 -9.48 -18.46 20.31
C GLY A 81 -8.33 -18.99 19.46
N HIS A 82 -7.78 -18.17 18.56
CA HIS A 82 -6.60 -18.52 17.77
C HIS A 82 -5.34 -18.31 18.61
N LEU A 83 -5.32 -17.29 19.48
CA LEU A 83 -4.21 -17.01 20.39
C LEU A 83 -4.63 -17.28 21.85
N PRO A 84 -3.87 -18.04 22.64
CA PRO A 84 -4.06 -18.14 24.08
C PRO A 84 -3.88 -16.78 24.78
N PRO A 85 -4.69 -16.44 25.80
CA PRO A 85 -4.51 -15.21 26.57
C PRO A 85 -3.10 -15.08 27.19
N ASP A 86 -2.56 -16.18 27.73
CA ASP A 86 -1.25 -16.21 28.39
C ASP A 86 -0.09 -15.78 27.47
N ASP A 87 -0.23 -15.98 26.15
CA ASP A 87 0.78 -15.59 25.15
C ASP A 87 0.86 -14.07 24.94
N VAL A 88 -0.19 -13.33 25.30
CA VAL A 88 -0.21 -11.84 25.23
C VAL A 88 -0.08 -11.16 26.59
N GLU A 89 -0.23 -11.88 27.70
CA GLU A 89 -0.10 -11.31 29.05
C GLU A 89 1.31 -10.78 29.34
N ASN A 90 2.33 -11.47 28.83
CA ASN A 90 3.74 -11.15 29.07
C ASN A 90 4.39 -10.40 27.90
N ALA A 91 3.64 -9.54 27.21
CA ALA A 91 4.17 -8.72 26.13
C ALA A 91 5.43 -7.95 26.60
N PRO A 92 6.50 -7.89 25.78
CA PRO A 92 7.68 -7.10 26.08
C PRO A 92 7.33 -5.63 26.36
N GLY A 93 8.14 -4.96 27.19
CA GLY A 93 8.01 -3.53 27.42
C GLY A 93 8.47 -2.73 26.20
N PHE A 94 7.57 -2.49 25.26
CA PHE A 94 7.83 -1.67 24.07
C PHE A 94 7.75 -0.16 24.38
N PRO A 95 8.47 0.69 23.64
CA PRO A 95 8.29 2.14 23.72
C PRO A 95 6.85 2.54 23.36
N ALA A 96 6.27 3.49 24.11
CA ALA A 96 4.90 3.96 23.87
C ALA A 96 4.81 5.05 22.79
N GLU A 97 5.89 5.79 22.56
CA GLU A 97 5.92 7.00 21.72
C GLU A 97 6.46 6.75 20.29
N LEU A 98 7.05 5.57 20.05
CA LEU A 98 7.62 5.20 18.75
C LEU A 98 7.55 3.69 18.53
N VAL A 99 7.54 3.29 17.27
CA VAL A 99 7.60 1.88 16.87
C VAL A 99 9.06 1.48 16.69
N ASP A 100 9.53 0.55 17.53
CA ASP A 100 10.81 -0.13 17.32
C ASP A 100 10.55 -1.41 16.51
N TYR A 101 10.63 -1.28 15.17
CA TYR A 101 10.20 -2.33 14.24
C TYR A 101 10.91 -3.66 14.42
N GLY A 102 12.20 -3.67 14.76
CA GLY A 102 12.97 -4.92 14.90
C GLY A 102 12.35 -5.88 15.92
N PRO A 103 12.29 -5.50 17.22
CA PRO A 103 11.64 -6.30 18.25
C PRO A 103 10.15 -6.55 18.00
N VAL A 104 9.44 -5.61 17.39
CA VAL A 104 8.00 -5.76 17.08
C VAL A 104 7.77 -6.84 16.03
N ILE A 105 8.57 -6.86 14.96
CA ILE A 105 8.48 -7.87 13.89
C ILE A 105 8.70 -9.26 14.47
N GLU A 106 9.73 -9.46 15.29
CA GLU A 106 10.00 -10.75 15.93
C GLU A 106 8.81 -11.19 16.79
N TYR A 107 8.39 -10.32 17.73
CA TYR A 107 7.31 -10.62 18.65
C TYR A 107 5.98 -10.92 17.95
N LYS A 108 5.54 -10.06 17.02
CA LYS A 108 4.28 -10.28 16.30
C LYS A 108 4.36 -11.52 15.40
N THR A 109 5.50 -11.78 14.77
CA THR A 109 5.67 -12.99 13.94
C THR A 109 5.47 -14.26 14.76
N ASP A 110 6.04 -14.32 15.97
CA ASP A 110 5.89 -15.45 16.88
C ASP A 110 4.43 -15.67 17.32
N LEU A 111 3.74 -14.61 17.72
CA LEU A 111 2.31 -14.70 18.08
C LEU A 111 1.47 -15.18 16.88
N LEU A 112 1.74 -14.66 15.69
CA LEU A 112 0.99 -15.00 14.49
C LEU A 112 1.24 -16.44 14.03
N ARG A 113 2.43 -16.98 14.27
CA ARG A 113 2.72 -18.41 14.10
C ARG A 113 1.88 -19.26 15.04
N ILE A 114 1.83 -18.94 16.33
CA ILE A 114 0.99 -19.64 17.31
C ILE A 114 -0.49 -19.55 16.93
N ALA A 115 -0.94 -18.37 16.50
CA ALA A 115 -2.32 -18.15 16.06
C ALA A 115 -2.68 -19.03 14.86
N PHE A 116 -1.78 -19.14 13.88
CA PHE A 116 -1.94 -20.02 12.74
C PHE A 116 -2.00 -21.50 13.16
N GLU A 117 -1.05 -21.98 13.97
CA GLU A 117 -1.00 -23.37 14.42
C GLU A 117 -2.29 -23.78 15.16
N ASN A 118 -2.81 -22.91 16.02
CA ASN A 118 -4.06 -23.13 16.72
C ASN A 118 -5.27 -23.11 15.80
N PHE A 119 -5.36 -22.13 14.89
CA PHE A 119 -6.40 -22.13 13.86
C PHE A 119 -6.35 -23.41 13.04
N TRP A 120 -5.17 -23.80 12.55
CA TRP A 120 -5.01 -24.97 11.71
C TRP A 120 -5.44 -26.26 12.43
N ARG A 121 -5.04 -26.43 13.68
CA ARG A 121 -5.38 -27.62 14.47
C ARG A 121 -6.85 -27.67 14.90
N LYS A 122 -7.44 -26.52 15.25
CA LYS A 122 -8.74 -26.45 15.94
C LYS A 122 -9.89 -25.99 15.04
N ARG A 123 -9.63 -25.52 13.80
CA ARG A 123 -10.65 -24.97 12.90
C ARG A 123 -11.81 -25.94 12.70
N ASP A 124 -13.01 -25.46 12.98
CA ASP A 124 -14.24 -26.20 12.69
C ASP A 124 -14.53 -26.21 11.18
N ARG A 125 -15.65 -26.83 10.78
CA ARG A 125 -16.02 -26.90 9.36
C ARG A 125 -16.30 -25.52 8.77
N ALA A 126 -16.99 -24.64 9.49
CA ALA A 126 -17.34 -23.32 8.99
C ALA A 126 -16.10 -22.46 8.77
N GLN A 127 -15.14 -22.51 9.70
CA GLN A 127 -13.86 -21.83 9.59
C GLN A 127 -13.01 -22.36 8.42
N ARG A 128 -13.06 -23.67 8.14
CA ARG A 128 -12.40 -24.26 6.97
C ARG A 128 -12.99 -23.78 5.66
N ASP A 129 -14.31 -23.80 5.57
CA ASP A 129 -15.03 -23.42 4.36
C ASP A 129 -14.84 -21.91 4.09
N ASP A 130 -14.95 -21.05 5.11
CA ASP A 130 -14.73 -19.59 4.98
C ASP A 130 -13.28 -19.24 4.59
N PHE A 131 -12.28 -19.95 5.14
CA PHE A 131 -10.89 -19.78 4.73
C PHE A 131 -10.65 -20.23 3.28
N ALA A 132 -11.21 -21.36 2.87
CA ALA A 132 -11.11 -21.84 1.49
C ALA A 132 -11.78 -20.88 0.50
N ASP A 133 -12.96 -20.36 0.84
CA ASP A 133 -13.68 -19.36 0.04
C ASP A 133 -12.88 -18.06 -0.09
N PHE A 134 -12.24 -17.61 1.00
CA PHE A 134 -11.32 -16.47 0.95
C PHE A 134 -10.18 -16.75 -0.04
N CYS A 135 -9.50 -17.89 0.09
CA CYS A 135 -8.38 -18.25 -0.77
C CYS A 135 -8.79 -18.29 -2.24
N GLU A 136 -9.91 -18.93 -2.59
CA GLU A 136 -10.39 -18.98 -3.97
C GLU A 136 -10.77 -17.58 -4.48
N SER A 137 -11.44 -16.76 -3.66
CA SER A 137 -11.85 -15.40 -4.03
C SER A 137 -10.67 -14.44 -4.29
N LYS A 138 -9.48 -14.78 -3.80
CA LYS A 138 -8.25 -13.98 -3.89
C LYS A 138 -7.14 -14.66 -4.69
N ARG A 139 -7.40 -15.84 -5.25
CA ARG A 139 -6.42 -16.70 -5.92
C ARG A 139 -5.52 -15.97 -6.92
N ALA A 140 -6.09 -15.00 -7.65
CA ALA A 140 -5.41 -14.23 -8.69
C ALA A 140 -4.14 -13.47 -8.22
N TRP A 141 -3.99 -13.19 -6.92
CA TRP A 141 -2.78 -12.59 -6.35
C TRP A 141 -2.28 -13.33 -5.11
N LEU A 142 -3.17 -14.01 -4.37
CA LEU A 142 -2.84 -14.60 -3.08
C LEU A 142 -1.86 -15.77 -3.20
N ASP A 143 -2.00 -16.60 -4.22
CA ASP A 143 -1.11 -17.75 -4.41
C ASP A 143 0.31 -17.30 -4.72
N ASP A 144 0.46 -16.32 -5.62
CA ASP A 144 1.76 -15.72 -5.94
C ASP A 144 2.37 -15.00 -4.73
N TYR A 145 1.58 -14.23 -3.99
CA TYR A 145 2.06 -13.56 -2.78
C TYR A 145 2.51 -14.56 -1.70
N ALA A 146 1.72 -15.59 -1.42
CA ALA A 146 2.03 -16.55 -0.38
C ALA A 146 3.27 -17.38 -0.73
N LEU A 147 3.42 -17.80 -2.00
CA LEU A 147 4.62 -18.47 -2.47
C LEU A 147 5.84 -17.54 -2.46
N PHE A 148 5.69 -16.29 -2.89
CA PHE A 148 6.76 -15.28 -2.83
C PHE A 148 7.28 -15.12 -1.40
N MET A 149 6.38 -14.92 -0.43
CA MET A 149 6.77 -14.72 0.96
C MET A 149 7.39 -15.98 1.57
N ALA A 150 6.85 -17.17 1.28
CA ALA A 150 7.43 -18.43 1.74
C ALA A 150 8.85 -18.65 1.17
N CYS A 151 9.05 -18.41 -0.13
CA CYS A 151 10.37 -18.45 -0.75
C CYS A 151 11.32 -17.41 -0.15
N LYS A 152 10.82 -16.20 0.12
CA LYS A 152 11.60 -15.13 0.75
C LYS A 152 12.10 -15.53 2.13
N GLU A 153 11.23 -16.08 2.98
CA GLU A 153 11.59 -16.59 4.31
C GLU A 153 12.60 -17.73 4.21
N HIS A 154 12.40 -18.69 3.29
CA HIS A 154 13.33 -19.79 3.07
C HIS A 154 14.73 -19.31 2.70
N HIS A 155 14.84 -18.24 1.91
CA HIS A 155 16.11 -17.62 1.53
C HIS A 155 16.60 -16.55 2.53
N GLY A 156 16.11 -16.56 3.77
CA GLY A 156 16.59 -15.66 4.83
C GLY A 156 16.28 -14.18 4.58
N GLY A 157 15.18 -13.87 3.89
CA GLY A 157 14.78 -12.50 3.58
C GLY A 157 15.42 -11.91 2.32
N ALA A 158 16.19 -12.69 1.55
CA ALA A 158 16.84 -12.22 0.34
C ALA A 158 15.85 -11.79 -0.75
N ALA A 159 16.27 -10.89 -1.64
CA ALA A 159 15.46 -10.42 -2.77
C ALA A 159 15.29 -11.51 -3.83
N TRP A 160 14.15 -11.54 -4.53
CA TRP A 160 13.82 -12.65 -5.44
C TRP A 160 14.82 -12.89 -6.58
N THR A 161 15.53 -11.86 -7.02
CA THR A 161 16.59 -11.97 -8.06
C THR A 161 17.84 -12.72 -7.58
N THR A 162 17.94 -12.99 -6.27
CA THR A 162 19.06 -13.71 -5.66
C THR A 162 18.73 -15.13 -5.22
N TRP A 163 17.47 -15.57 -5.41
CA TRP A 163 17.05 -16.95 -5.13
C TRP A 163 17.64 -17.94 -6.14
N ASP A 164 17.37 -19.24 -5.93
CA ASP A 164 17.64 -20.24 -6.96
C ASP A 164 17.03 -19.79 -8.31
N ARG A 165 17.84 -19.88 -9.38
CA ARG A 165 17.50 -19.32 -10.69
C ARG A 165 16.14 -19.81 -11.20
N ARG A 166 15.78 -21.06 -10.93
CA ARG A 166 14.56 -21.66 -11.49
C ARG A 166 13.30 -21.11 -10.84
N ILE A 167 13.34 -20.82 -9.52
CA ILE A 167 12.22 -20.18 -8.83
C ILE A 167 12.18 -18.67 -9.07
N ALA A 168 13.34 -18.01 -9.15
CA ALA A 168 13.43 -16.61 -9.53
C ALA A 168 12.82 -16.36 -10.93
N ALA A 169 13.09 -17.26 -11.89
CA ALA A 169 12.53 -17.23 -13.24
C ALA A 169 11.13 -17.86 -13.35
N ARG A 170 10.55 -18.34 -12.25
CA ARG A 170 9.22 -18.98 -12.18
C ARG A 170 9.03 -20.13 -13.17
N GLU A 171 10.04 -20.97 -13.33
CA GLU A 171 9.91 -22.19 -14.13
C GLU A 171 8.79 -23.07 -13.55
N PRO A 172 7.85 -23.59 -14.37
CA PRO A 172 6.68 -24.31 -13.88
C PRO A 172 7.00 -25.48 -12.93
N GLU A 173 8.05 -26.25 -13.23
CA GLU A 173 8.49 -27.36 -12.38
C GLU A 173 9.06 -26.87 -11.05
N ALA A 174 9.76 -25.73 -11.05
CA ALA A 174 10.26 -25.13 -9.82
C ALA A 174 9.09 -24.60 -8.97
N ILE A 175 8.14 -23.87 -9.57
CA ILE A 175 6.93 -23.39 -8.88
C ILE A 175 6.21 -24.56 -8.21
N SER A 176 5.99 -25.66 -8.93
CA SER A 176 5.35 -26.86 -8.36
C SER A 176 6.17 -27.48 -7.22
N ALA A 177 7.49 -27.59 -7.36
CA ALA A 177 8.36 -28.19 -6.34
C ALA A 177 8.41 -27.33 -5.06
N TRP A 178 8.57 -26.01 -5.21
CA TRP A 178 8.59 -25.07 -4.09
C TRP A 178 7.24 -24.96 -3.40
N THR A 179 6.14 -24.99 -4.16
CA THR A 179 4.78 -25.02 -3.58
C THR A 179 4.56 -26.27 -2.73
N ALA A 180 5.01 -27.44 -3.19
CA ALA A 180 4.93 -28.67 -2.42
C ALA A 180 5.83 -28.63 -1.19
N ALA A 181 7.06 -28.12 -1.33
CA ALA A 181 8.05 -28.07 -0.25
C ALA A 181 7.70 -27.08 0.87
N LEU A 182 7.02 -25.97 0.54
CA LEU A 182 6.71 -24.87 1.46
C LEU A 182 5.20 -24.76 1.77
N THR A 183 4.48 -25.89 1.77
CA THR A 183 3.02 -25.89 1.92
C THR A 183 2.58 -25.22 3.23
N ASP A 184 3.23 -25.52 4.35
CA ASP A 184 2.83 -24.99 5.66
C ASP A 184 3.07 -23.46 5.76
N GLU A 185 4.18 -22.98 5.21
CA GLU A 185 4.52 -21.55 5.14
C GLU A 185 3.55 -20.79 4.23
N ILE A 186 3.22 -21.36 3.06
CA ILE A 186 2.23 -20.80 2.13
C ILE A 186 0.87 -20.68 2.81
N GLU A 187 0.39 -21.74 3.46
CA GLU A 187 -0.89 -21.71 4.17
C GLU A 187 -0.89 -20.73 5.34
N ARG A 188 0.23 -20.56 6.04
CA ARG A 188 0.39 -19.52 7.07
C ARG A 188 0.24 -18.12 6.46
N HIS A 189 0.94 -17.81 5.37
CA HIS A 189 0.80 -16.50 4.71
C HIS A 189 -0.63 -16.24 4.21
N LYS A 190 -1.30 -17.27 3.66
CA LYS A 190 -2.72 -17.17 3.29
C LYS A 190 -3.60 -16.88 4.50
N TYR A 191 -3.37 -17.55 5.62
CA TYR A 191 -4.08 -17.29 6.88
C TYR A 191 -3.87 -15.86 7.39
N LEU A 192 -2.66 -15.30 7.31
CA LEU A 192 -2.42 -13.91 7.72
C LEU A 192 -3.24 -12.92 6.88
N GLN A 193 -3.33 -13.15 5.57
CA GLN A 193 -4.17 -12.35 4.68
C GLN A 193 -5.66 -12.52 4.97
N TYR A 194 -6.11 -13.75 5.21
CA TYR A 194 -7.48 -14.04 5.63
C TYR A 194 -7.85 -13.25 6.88
N GLN A 195 -7.00 -13.28 7.90
CA GLN A 195 -7.22 -12.53 9.14
C GLN A 195 -7.19 -11.02 8.93
N PHE A 196 -6.28 -10.51 8.10
CA PHE A 196 -6.18 -9.07 7.81
C PHE A 196 -7.47 -8.58 7.17
N TYR A 197 -7.92 -9.24 6.10
CA TYR A 197 -9.13 -8.85 5.38
C TYR A 197 -10.38 -8.97 6.26
N ARG A 198 -10.44 -9.94 7.19
CA ARG A 198 -11.54 -10.07 8.15
C ARG A 198 -11.56 -8.94 9.17
N GLN A 199 -10.43 -8.67 9.83
CA GLN A 199 -10.33 -7.60 10.83
C GLN A 199 -10.59 -6.23 10.19
N TRP A 200 -9.97 -5.96 9.03
CA TRP A 200 -10.18 -4.71 8.29
C TRP A 200 -11.61 -4.54 7.80
N ALA A 201 -12.24 -5.59 7.27
CA ALA A 201 -13.65 -5.50 6.84
C ALA A 201 -14.60 -5.23 8.01
N ALA A 202 -14.32 -5.77 9.21
CA ALA A 202 -15.08 -5.45 10.42
C ALA A 202 -14.91 -3.99 10.83
N LEU A 203 -13.67 -3.49 10.85
CA LEU A 203 -13.36 -2.09 11.14
C LEU A 203 -14.05 -1.15 10.14
N ARG A 204 -13.99 -1.45 8.84
CA ARG A 204 -14.63 -0.63 7.80
C ARG A 204 -16.16 -0.61 7.96
N ARG A 205 -16.79 -1.72 8.35
CA ARG A 205 -18.23 -1.74 8.66
C ARG A 205 -18.54 -0.84 9.86
N HIS A 206 -17.68 -0.81 10.87
CA HIS A 206 -17.80 0.12 12.00
C HIS A 206 -17.67 1.57 11.54
N ALA A 207 -16.63 1.91 10.78
CA ALA A 207 -16.45 3.24 10.18
C ALA A 207 -17.70 3.68 9.40
N ALA A 208 -18.24 2.81 8.53
CA ALA A 208 -19.44 3.10 7.76
C ALA A 208 -20.68 3.34 8.63
N LYS A 209 -20.87 2.57 9.71
CA LYS A 209 -21.95 2.77 10.69
C LYS A 209 -21.87 4.15 11.36
N HIS A 210 -20.65 4.66 11.54
CA HIS A 210 -20.38 5.98 12.11
C HIS A 210 -20.25 7.10 11.05
N ALA A 211 -20.59 6.81 9.79
CA ALA A 211 -20.48 7.72 8.65
C ALA A 211 -19.05 8.25 8.40
N ILE A 212 -18.04 7.48 8.82
CA ILE A 212 -16.63 7.74 8.53
C ILE A 212 -16.24 7.00 7.25
N ARG A 213 -15.73 7.74 6.26
CA ARG A 213 -15.13 7.17 5.05
C ARG A 213 -13.62 7.08 5.21
N ILE A 214 -13.03 6.02 4.66
CA ILE A 214 -11.59 5.81 4.70
C ILE A 214 -10.97 6.21 3.37
N ILE A 215 -9.97 7.10 3.41
CA ILE A 215 -9.07 7.39 2.29
C ILE A 215 -7.85 6.48 2.43
N GLY A 216 -7.64 5.61 1.45
CA GLY A 216 -6.38 4.88 1.28
C GLY A 216 -5.45 5.56 0.30
N ASP A 217 -4.33 4.90 0.04
CA ASP A 217 -3.25 5.45 -0.77
C ASP A 217 -2.67 4.39 -1.70
N ILE A 218 -2.42 4.77 -2.95
CA ILE A 218 -1.82 3.93 -3.99
C ILE A 218 -0.54 4.61 -4.46
N PRO A 219 0.64 4.10 -4.05
CA PRO A 219 1.92 4.47 -4.67
C PRO A 219 1.86 4.19 -6.17
N ILE A 220 2.23 5.12 -7.05
CA ILE A 220 2.19 4.82 -8.49
C ILE A 220 3.05 3.60 -8.83
N PHE A 221 4.28 3.56 -8.33
CA PHE A 221 5.22 2.45 -8.55
C PHE A 221 5.13 1.39 -7.46
N VAL A 222 5.66 0.20 -7.75
CA VAL A 222 5.74 -0.93 -6.82
C VAL A 222 7.19 -1.14 -6.37
N ALA A 223 7.43 -1.88 -5.29
CA ALA A 223 8.78 -2.27 -4.92
C ALA A 223 9.33 -3.31 -5.93
N HIS A 224 10.63 -3.26 -6.23
CA HIS A 224 11.27 -4.27 -7.09
C HIS A 224 11.22 -5.66 -6.47
N ASP A 225 11.56 -5.75 -5.19
CA ASP A 225 11.47 -6.99 -4.42
C ASP A 225 10.04 -7.18 -3.92
N SER A 226 9.14 -7.58 -4.82
CA SER A 226 7.72 -7.78 -4.53
C SER A 226 7.15 -8.96 -5.32
N ALA A 227 6.07 -9.53 -4.81
CA ALA A 227 5.27 -10.52 -5.54
C ALA A 227 4.70 -9.93 -6.83
N ASP A 228 4.41 -8.62 -6.86
CA ASP A 228 3.87 -7.94 -8.04
C ASP A 228 4.84 -8.01 -9.23
N VAL A 229 6.11 -7.70 -8.99
CA VAL A 229 7.16 -7.69 -10.02
C VAL A 229 7.60 -9.11 -10.36
N TRP A 230 7.81 -9.96 -9.34
CA TRP A 230 8.23 -11.34 -9.54
C TRP A 230 7.20 -12.12 -10.37
N ALA A 231 5.90 -11.96 -10.11
CA ALA A 231 4.85 -12.69 -10.83
C ALA A 231 4.47 -12.09 -12.19
N ASN A 232 4.81 -10.82 -12.46
CA ASN A 232 4.45 -10.11 -13.70
C ASN A 232 5.65 -9.37 -14.32
N PRO A 233 6.81 -10.02 -14.52
CA PRO A 233 8.04 -9.35 -14.94
C PRO A 233 7.92 -8.64 -16.29
N GLU A 234 7.01 -9.10 -17.16
CA GLU A 234 6.75 -8.52 -18.47
C GLU A 234 6.10 -7.13 -18.44
N LEU A 235 5.54 -6.73 -17.29
CA LEU A 235 4.98 -5.40 -17.09
C LEU A 235 6.04 -4.35 -16.74
N PHE A 236 7.30 -4.76 -16.55
CA PHE A 236 8.37 -3.90 -16.05
C PHE A 236 9.62 -3.90 -16.94
N TYR A 237 10.42 -2.85 -16.85
CA TYR A 237 11.70 -2.74 -17.54
C TYR A 237 12.81 -3.51 -16.80
N LEU A 238 12.82 -4.83 -16.94
CA LEU A 238 13.81 -5.71 -16.32
C LEU A 238 14.77 -6.32 -17.36
N ASP A 239 15.99 -6.65 -16.92
CA ASP A 239 16.93 -7.48 -17.68
C ASP A 239 16.64 -8.98 -17.52
N GLU A 240 17.43 -9.84 -18.18
CA GLU A 240 17.26 -11.30 -18.15
C GLU A 240 17.44 -11.91 -16.75
N THR A 241 18.06 -11.19 -15.83
CA THR A 241 18.26 -11.60 -14.43
C THR A 241 17.19 -11.03 -13.50
N GLY A 242 16.23 -10.28 -14.04
CA GLY A 242 15.14 -9.68 -13.29
C GLY A 242 15.49 -8.34 -12.64
N ASN A 243 16.67 -7.76 -12.90
CA ASN A 243 17.06 -6.48 -12.33
C ASN A 243 16.52 -5.31 -13.18
N PRO A 244 16.13 -4.16 -12.58
CA PRO A 244 15.64 -3.02 -13.34
C PRO A 244 16.74 -2.46 -14.26
N THR A 245 16.37 -2.16 -15.50
CA THR A 245 17.25 -1.45 -16.45
C THR A 245 17.13 0.07 -16.31
N VAL A 246 15.95 0.52 -15.91
CA VAL A 246 15.62 1.90 -15.55
C VAL A 246 14.78 1.90 -14.28
N VAL A 247 14.89 2.97 -13.51
CA VAL A 247 14.23 3.14 -12.22
C VAL A 247 13.54 4.50 -12.10
N ALA A 248 12.56 4.55 -11.20
CA ALA A 248 11.81 5.74 -10.89
C ALA A 248 12.61 6.76 -10.07
N GLY A 249 12.25 8.02 -10.24
CA GLY A 249 12.70 9.13 -9.43
C GLY A 249 11.99 10.42 -9.82
N VAL A 250 12.54 11.55 -9.39
CA VAL A 250 12.17 12.89 -9.84
C VAL A 250 13.43 13.69 -10.18
N PRO A 251 13.37 14.57 -11.19
CA PRO A 251 14.53 15.39 -11.56
C PRO A 251 14.93 16.33 -10.42
N PRO A 252 16.13 16.93 -10.49
CA PRO A 252 16.46 18.09 -9.69
C PRO A 252 15.41 19.19 -9.80
N ASP A 253 15.09 19.80 -8.66
CA ASP A 253 14.21 20.95 -8.56
C ASP A 253 14.77 21.95 -7.55
N TYR A 254 14.00 22.99 -7.24
CA TYR A 254 14.43 24.04 -6.32
C TYR A 254 14.51 23.58 -4.85
N PHE A 255 13.98 22.40 -4.51
CA PHE A 255 14.10 21.79 -3.19
C PHE A 255 15.24 20.75 -3.11
N SER A 256 15.61 20.12 -4.24
CA SER A 256 16.68 19.11 -4.30
C SER A 256 17.59 19.29 -5.51
N GLU A 257 18.86 19.64 -5.27
CA GLU A 257 19.89 19.79 -6.31
C GLU A 257 20.15 18.50 -7.11
N THR A 258 19.90 17.32 -6.51
CA THR A 258 20.14 16.02 -7.16
C THR A 258 18.88 15.29 -7.58
N GLY A 259 17.70 15.90 -7.36
CA GLY A 259 16.42 15.22 -7.43
C GLY A 259 16.31 14.11 -6.39
N GLN A 260 15.46 13.11 -6.64
CA GLN A 260 15.33 11.95 -5.77
C GLN A 260 15.33 10.68 -6.61
N LEU A 261 16.19 9.72 -6.24
CA LEU A 261 16.26 8.42 -6.88
C LEU A 261 15.55 7.40 -6.00
N TRP A 262 14.36 6.96 -6.40
CA TRP A 262 13.53 6.07 -5.58
C TRP A 262 13.84 4.60 -5.78
N GLY A 263 14.35 4.23 -6.97
CA GLY A 263 14.82 2.87 -7.25
C GLY A 263 13.72 1.87 -7.62
N ASN A 264 12.44 2.25 -7.63
CA ASN A 264 11.36 1.39 -8.09
C ASN A 264 11.51 1.03 -9.57
N PRO A 265 11.14 -0.18 -10.01
CA PRO A 265 11.09 -0.52 -11.42
C PRO A 265 9.98 0.28 -12.11
N LEU A 266 10.22 0.64 -13.37
CA LEU A 266 9.26 1.37 -14.19
C LEU A 266 8.41 0.41 -15.04
N TYR A 267 7.15 0.79 -15.23
CA TYR A 267 6.21 0.04 -16.05
C TYR A 267 6.56 0.14 -17.55
N ARG A 268 6.44 -0.99 -18.25
CA ARG A 268 6.30 -1.02 -19.71
C ARG A 268 4.85 -0.71 -20.07
N TRP A 269 4.50 0.56 -20.09
CA TRP A 269 3.12 1.01 -20.32
C TRP A 269 2.53 0.53 -21.65
N ASP A 270 3.37 0.29 -22.67
CA ASP A 270 3.01 -0.39 -23.90
C ASP A 270 2.46 -1.80 -23.63
N ARG A 271 3.15 -2.61 -22.82
CA ARG A 271 2.71 -3.96 -22.43
C ARG A 271 1.50 -3.94 -21.53
N VAL A 272 1.45 -3.01 -20.59
CA VAL A 272 0.28 -2.81 -19.72
C VAL A 272 -0.95 -2.47 -20.57
N ALA A 273 -0.80 -1.63 -21.61
CA ALA A 273 -1.88 -1.27 -22.52
C ALA A 273 -2.29 -2.43 -23.44
N GLU A 274 -1.34 -3.20 -23.98
CA GLU A 274 -1.60 -4.42 -24.77
C GLU A 274 -2.43 -5.44 -23.96
N ALA A 275 -2.17 -5.55 -22.65
CA ALA A 275 -2.93 -6.38 -21.71
C ALA A 275 -4.27 -5.73 -21.26
N GLY A 276 -4.69 -4.64 -21.91
CA GLY A 276 -5.94 -3.94 -21.61
C GLY A 276 -5.97 -3.27 -20.23
N TYR A 277 -4.81 -2.95 -19.66
CA TYR A 277 -4.64 -2.41 -18.30
C TYR A 277 -5.13 -3.34 -17.19
N GLY A 278 -5.24 -4.66 -17.44
CA GLY A 278 -5.83 -5.64 -16.52
C GLY A 278 -5.23 -5.61 -15.11
N TRP A 279 -3.90 -5.57 -15.00
CA TRP A 279 -3.21 -5.51 -13.70
C TRP A 279 -3.60 -4.27 -12.88
N TRP A 280 -3.64 -3.10 -13.51
CA TRP A 280 -4.06 -1.86 -12.85
C TRP A 280 -5.55 -1.84 -12.49
N ILE A 281 -6.41 -2.38 -13.36
CA ILE A 281 -7.84 -2.54 -13.06
C ILE A 281 -8.03 -3.36 -11.77
N GLU A 282 -7.32 -4.48 -11.64
CA GLU A 282 -7.41 -5.33 -10.45
C GLU A 282 -6.77 -4.69 -9.21
N ARG A 283 -5.70 -3.90 -9.38
CA ARG A 283 -5.12 -3.08 -8.30
C ARG A 283 -6.15 -2.09 -7.74
N PHE A 284 -6.83 -1.34 -8.60
CA PHE A 284 -7.94 -0.45 -8.20
C PHE A 284 -9.12 -1.22 -7.59
N ARG A 285 -9.50 -2.36 -8.17
CA ARG A 285 -10.58 -3.20 -7.63
C ARG A 285 -10.26 -3.67 -6.22
N SER A 286 -9.00 -4.02 -5.95
CA SER A 286 -8.57 -4.56 -4.67
C SER A 286 -8.53 -3.49 -3.59
N ILE A 287 -7.92 -2.33 -3.85
CA ILE A 287 -7.87 -1.25 -2.86
C ILE A 287 -9.26 -0.67 -2.56
N LEU A 288 -10.16 -0.56 -3.54
CA LEU A 288 -11.54 -0.08 -3.30
C LEU A 288 -12.42 -1.07 -2.51
N LYS A 289 -11.96 -2.32 -2.31
CA LYS A 289 -12.55 -3.24 -1.30
C LYS A 289 -12.10 -2.88 0.12
N LEU A 290 -10.94 -2.24 0.28
CA LEU A 290 -10.38 -1.85 1.57
C LEU A 290 -10.81 -0.43 1.96
N VAL A 291 -10.90 0.51 1.02
CA VAL A 291 -11.15 1.93 1.30
C VAL A 291 -12.29 2.49 0.47
N ASP A 292 -12.77 3.68 0.84
CA ASP A 292 -13.87 4.36 0.15
C ASP A 292 -13.36 5.32 -0.94
N ILE A 293 -12.15 5.84 -0.76
CA ILE A 293 -11.48 6.79 -1.66
C ILE A 293 -10.00 6.42 -1.74
N ALA A 294 -9.38 6.52 -2.92
CA ALA A 294 -7.96 6.25 -3.10
C ALA A 294 -7.20 7.52 -3.50
N ARG A 295 -6.22 7.93 -2.71
CA ARG A 295 -5.17 8.87 -3.15
C ARG A 295 -4.26 8.14 -4.14
N LEU A 296 -3.97 8.78 -5.26
CA LEU A 296 -2.94 8.36 -6.20
C LEU A 296 -1.70 9.19 -5.97
N ASP A 297 -0.73 8.59 -5.31
CA ASP A 297 0.58 9.18 -5.08
C ASP A 297 1.34 9.32 -6.41
N HIS A 298 2.04 10.44 -6.55
CA HIS A 298 2.75 10.84 -7.75
C HIS A 298 1.89 10.75 -9.02
N PHE A 299 0.66 11.30 -8.97
CA PHE A 299 -0.32 11.22 -10.07
C PHE A 299 0.25 11.72 -11.40
N ARG A 300 1.15 12.70 -11.36
CA ARG A 300 1.80 13.23 -12.57
C ARG A 300 2.52 12.15 -13.40
N GLY A 301 2.96 11.06 -12.76
CA GLY A 301 3.57 9.89 -13.41
C GLY A 301 2.67 9.20 -14.44
N PHE A 302 1.35 9.37 -14.35
CA PHE A 302 0.42 8.86 -15.36
C PHE A 302 0.42 9.70 -16.65
N GLU A 303 0.82 10.98 -16.60
CA GLU A 303 1.00 11.83 -17.77
C GLU A 303 2.42 11.66 -18.35
N ALA A 304 3.43 11.80 -17.48
CA ALA A 304 4.83 11.53 -17.79
C ALA A 304 5.58 11.16 -16.51
N TYR A 305 6.55 10.27 -16.58
CA TYR A 305 7.39 9.89 -15.44
C TYR A 305 8.87 10.16 -15.75
N TRP A 306 9.66 10.36 -14.69
CA TRP A 306 11.09 10.55 -14.81
C TRP A 306 11.80 9.20 -14.78
N GLU A 307 12.43 8.86 -15.90
CA GLU A 307 13.13 7.60 -16.12
C GLU A 307 14.62 7.80 -15.92
N VAL A 308 15.21 7.10 -14.95
CA VAL A 308 16.65 7.16 -14.67
C VAL A 308 17.29 5.80 -14.99
N PRO A 309 18.40 5.73 -15.74
CA PRO A 309 19.14 4.48 -15.92
C PRO A 309 19.54 3.87 -14.56
N ALA A 310 19.31 2.56 -14.37
CA ALA A 310 19.54 1.90 -13.08
C ALA A 310 21.01 1.89 -12.63
N THR A 311 21.95 2.20 -13.54
CA THR A 311 23.38 2.34 -13.24
C THR A 311 23.74 3.67 -12.57
N GLU A 312 22.85 4.67 -12.60
CA GLU A 312 23.11 5.98 -12.00
C GLU A 312 22.89 5.97 -10.49
N LYS A 313 23.63 6.83 -9.78
CA LYS A 313 23.55 6.97 -8.31
C LYS A 313 22.64 8.11 -7.85
N THR A 314 22.19 8.94 -8.79
CA THR A 314 21.35 10.13 -8.55
C THR A 314 20.32 10.25 -9.66
N ALA A 315 19.28 11.07 -9.46
CA ALA A 315 18.23 11.26 -10.46
C ALA A 315 18.56 12.31 -11.53
N VAL A 316 19.73 12.96 -11.47
CA VAL A 316 20.14 14.05 -12.37
C VAL A 316 20.09 13.64 -13.84
N LYS A 317 20.54 12.42 -14.17
CA LYS A 317 20.64 11.91 -15.54
C LYS A 317 19.44 11.06 -15.95
N GLY A 318 18.24 11.53 -15.68
CA GLY A 318 17.02 10.93 -16.20
C GLY A 318 16.46 11.65 -17.43
N ARG A 319 15.29 11.20 -17.87
CA ARG A 319 14.49 11.85 -18.92
C ARG A 319 13.00 11.70 -18.64
N TRP A 320 12.21 12.65 -19.12
CA TRP A 320 10.75 12.53 -19.11
C TRP A 320 10.29 11.55 -20.20
N VAL A 321 9.50 10.56 -19.79
CA VAL A 321 8.85 9.59 -20.69
C VAL A 321 7.34 9.67 -20.49
N LYS A 322 6.56 9.61 -21.57
CA LYS A 322 5.10 9.69 -21.48
C LYS A 322 4.53 8.45 -20.78
N GLY A 323 3.60 8.70 -19.86
CA GLY A 323 2.80 7.68 -19.20
C GLY A 323 1.60 7.25 -20.05
N PRO A 324 0.68 6.45 -19.48
CA PRO A 324 -0.50 5.93 -20.18
C PRO A 324 -1.59 6.98 -20.42
N GLY A 325 -1.51 8.13 -19.75
CA GLY A 325 -2.47 9.22 -19.83
C GLY A 325 -3.90 8.78 -19.52
N ALA A 326 -4.85 9.30 -20.30
CA ALA A 326 -6.27 9.09 -20.09
C ALA A 326 -6.74 7.64 -20.37
N ASP A 327 -5.99 6.87 -21.15
CA ASP A 327 -6.42 5.53 -21.58
C ASP A 327 -6.55 4.56 -20.41
N LEU A 328 -5.61 4.64 -19.45
CA LEU A 328 -5.68 3.87 -18.21
C LEU A 328 -6.96 4.19 -17.43
N PHE A 329 -7.20 5.47 -17.12
CA PHE A 329 -8.35 5.87 -16.32
C PHE A 329 -9.68 5.61 -17.02
N ALA A 330 -9.72 5.71 -18.35
CA ALA A 330 -10.87 5.30 -19.13
C ALA A 330 -11.12 3.79 -19.05
N ALA A 331 -10.06 2.95 -19.07
CA ALA A 331 -10.19 1.50 -18.89
C ALA A 331 -10.68 1.12 -17.49
N VAL A 332 -10.10 1.73 -16.45
CA VAL A 332 -10.54 1.52 -15.06
C VAL A 332 -11.98 2.00 -14.86
N GLY A 333 -12.34 3.17 -15.42
CA GLY A 333 -13.70 3.69 -15.37
C GLY A 333 -14.72 2.79 -16.08
N ARG A 334 -14.37 2.18 -17.22
CA ARG A 334 -15.21 1.18 -17.87
C ARG A 334 -15.40 -0.09 -17.04
N ALA A 335 -14.35 -0.52 -16.32
CA ALA A 335 -14.38 -1.77 -15.56
C ALA A 335 -15.03 -1.65 -14.17
N LEU A 336 -14.87 -0.50 -13.51
CA LEU A 336 -15.26 -0.30 -12.10
C LEU A 336 -16.33 0.78 -11.91
N GLY A 337 -16.62 1.57 -12.95
CA GLY A 337 -17.57 2.68 -12.88
C GLY A 337 -16.92 3.94 -12.33
N GLN A 338 -17.59 4.61 -11.39
CA GLN A 338 -17.11 5.87 -10.85
C GLN A 338 -15.84 5.66 -10.02
N LEU A 339 -14.81 6.48 -10.25
CA LEU A 339 -13.52 6.36 -9.59
C LEU A 339 -13.41 7.38 -8.45
N PRO A 340 -13.49 6.96 -7.17
CA PRO A 340 -13.33 7.85 -6.03
C PRO A 340 -11.83 8.09 -5.77
N ILE A 341 -11.21 8.88 -6.64
CA ILE A 341 -9.77 9.14 -6.63
C ILE A 341 -9.49 10.56 -6.11
N ILE A 342 -8.38 10.73 -5.38
CA ILE A 342 -7.72 12.02 -5.13
C ILE A 342 -6.38 11.96 -5.87
N ALA A 343 -6.09 12.94 -6.72
CA ALA A 343 -4.80 13.03 -7.40
C ALA A 343 -3.81 13.77 -6.49
N GLU A 344 -2.71 13.13 -6.12
CA GLU A 344 -1.58 13.88 -5.59
C GLU A 344 -0.83 14.56 -6.73
N ASP A 345 -1.00 15.88 -6.82
CA ASP A 345 -0.50 16.75 -7.87
C ASP A 345 0.42 17.84 -7.30
N LEU A 346 1.39 17.46 -6.47
CA LEU A 346 2.40 18.36 -5.91
C LEU A 346 3.67 18.40 -6.77
N GLY A 347 4.53 19.38 -6.48
CA GLY A 347 5.77 19.63 -7.23
C GLY A 347 5.54 20.37 -8.54
N VAL A 348 6.45 20.18 -9.51
CA VAL A 348 6.36 20.84 -10.82
C VAL A 348 5.31 20.13 -11.70
N ILE A 349 4.12 20.72 -11.76
CA ILE A 349 2.97 20.22 -12.51
C ILE A 349 2.81 20.98 -13.84
N THR A 350 2.69 20.25 -14.94
CA THR A 350 2.47 20.82 -16.28
C THR A 350 0.98 20.97 -16.60
N PRO A 351 0.61 21.81 -17.59
CA PRO A 351 -0.79 21.91 -18.03
C PRO A 351 -1.43 20.58 -18.44
N GLU A 352 -0.65 19.64 -18.97
CA GLU A 352 -1.12 18.31 -19.38
C GLU A 352 -1.52 17.45 -18.17
N VAL A 353 -0.79 17.54 -17.05
CA VAL A 353 -1.15 16.84 -15.81
C VAL A 353 -2.44 17.41 -15.24
N VAL A 354 -2.58 18.74 -15.26
CA VAL A 354 -3.82 19.44 -14.85
C VAL A 354 -4.99 18.99 -15.73
N GLN A 355 -4.80 18.94 -17.05
CA GLN A 355 -5.81 18.49 -17.99
C GLN A 355 -6.22 17.03 -17.74
N LEU A 356 -5.26 16.15 -17.48
CA LEU A 356 -5.52 14.74 -17.17
C LEU A 356 -6.36 14.60 -15.88
N ARG A 357 -5.99 15.34 -14.82
CA ARG A 357 -6.73 15.36 -13.55
C ARG A 357 -8.18 15.85 -13.77
N ASP A 358 -8.33 16.97 -14.46
CA ASP A 358 -9.62 17.65 -14.62
C ASP A 358 -10.55 16.91 -15.59
N GLN A 359 -10.01 16.19 -16.59
CA GLN A 359 -10.78 15.33 -17.50
C GLN A 359 -11.60 14.27 -16.75
N PHE A 360 -11.09 13.76 -15.63
CA PHE A 360 -11.77 12.77 -14.80
C PHE A 360 -12.38 13.37 -13.52
N GLU A 361 -12.36 14.70 -13.39
CA GLU A 361 -12.83 15.45 -12.23
C GLU A 361 -12.17 15.03 -10.90
N PHE A 362 -10.92 14.59 -10.93
CA PHE A 362 -10.22 14.23 -9.70
C PHE A 362 -9.85 15.50 -8.91
N PRO A 363 -10.11 15.57 -7.59
CA PRO A 363 -9.58 16.65 -6.77
C PRO A 363 -8.06 16.54 -6.68
N GLY A 364 -7.39 17.69 -6.79
CA GLY A 364 -5.98 17.84 -6.47
C GLY A 364 -5.75 18.10 -4.98
N MET A 365 -4.49 18.18 -4.56
CA MET A 365 -4.06 18.45 -3.20
C MET A 365 -3.58 19.90 -3.02
N ARG A 366 -3.76 20.44 -1.83
CA ARG A 366 -3.20 21.73 -1.39
C ARG A 366 -2.54 21.55 -0.04
N ILE A 367 -1.26 21.90 0.06
CA ILE A 367 -0.48 21.79 1.29
C ILE A 367 -0.22 23.19 1.83
N LEU A 368 -0.88 23.54 2.93
CA LEU A 368 -0.83 24.90 3.46
C LEU A 368 0.59 25.33 3.84
N GLN A 369 1.43 24.41 4.35
CA GLN A 369 2.83 24.68 4.65
C GLN A 369 3.65 25.16 3.43
N PHE A 370 3.22 24.89 2.19
CA PHE A 370 3.94 25.32 0.99
C PHE A 370 3.59 26.75 0.54
N GLY A 371 2.46 27.30 0.96
CA GLY A 371 1.91 28.55 0.40
C GLY A 371 2.56 29.85 0.86
N PHE A 372 3.60 29.80 1.69
CA PHE A 372 4.21 30.99 2.30
C PHE A 372 5.64 31.29 1.81
N ALA A 373 6.08 30.60 0.75
CA ALA A 373 7.42 30.77 0.18
C ALA A 373 7.48 31.72 -1.04
N SER A 374 6.31 32.07 -1.61
CA SER A 374 6.19 32.88 -2.82
C SER A 374 5.27 34.11 -2.60
N ASP A 375 4.68 34.64 -3.67
CA ASP A 375 3.75 35.77 -3.67
C ASP A 375 2.28 35.35 -3.46
N ALA A 376 1.37 36.32 -3.59
CA ALA A 376 -0.06 36.12 -3.37
C ALA A 376 -0.74 35.23 -4.43
N ASP A 377 -0.06 34.88 -5.52
CA ASP A 377 -0.59 34.01 -6.58
C ASP A 377 -0.25 32.52 -6.33
N ASP A 378 0.43 32.21 -5.22
CA ASP A 378 0.77 30.83 -4.85
C ASP A 378 -0.50 29.94 -4.76
N PRO A 379 -0.58 28.82 -5.51
CA PRO A 379 -1.76 27.97 -5.55
C PRO A 379 -2.07 27.31 -4.20
N PHE A 380 -1.12 27.29 -3.25
CA PHE A 380 -1.28 26.77 -1.90
C PHE A 380 -1.82 27.80 -0.89
N LEU A 381 -2.10 29.05 -1.31
CA LEU A 381 -2.80 30.02 -0.48
C LEU A 381 -4.33 29.86 -0.55
N PRO A 382 -5.06 29.97 0.58
CA PRO A 382 -6.49 29.70 0.62
C PRO A 382 -7.38 30.48 -0.36
N HIS A 383 -7.05 31.73 -0.69
CA HIS A 383 -7.83 32.52 -1.65
C HIS A 383 -7.65 32.07 -3.10
N ASN A 384 -6.67 31.22 -3.40
CA ASN A 384 -6.42 30.62 -4.71
C ASN A 384 -7.00 29.21 -4.86
N TYR A 385 -7.68 28.68 -3.82
CA TYR A 385 -8.23 27.33 -3.86
C TYR A 385 -9.44 27.21 -4.79
N ILE A 386 -9.47 26.11 -5.54
CA ILE A 386 -10.67 25.66 -6.25
C ILE A 386 -11.53 24.78 -5.34
N ARG A 387 -12.82 24.62 -5.65
CA ARG A 387 -13.72 23.77 -4.85
C ARG A 387 -13.34 22.29 -4.85
N ASN A 388 -12.80 21.78 -5.96
CA ASN A 388 -12.44 20.37 -6.12
C ASN A 388 -10.98 20.14 -5.70
N CYS A 389 -10.70 20.30 -4.42
CA CYS A 389 -9.38 20.00 -3.85
C CYS A 389 -9.50 19.41 -2.44
N VAL A 390 -8.42 18.79 -2.00
CA VAL A 390 -8.22 18.35 -0.61
C VAL A 390 -7.09 19.18 -0.02
N VAL A 391 -7.38 19.84 1.11
CA VAL A 391 -6.43 20.74 1.76
C VAL A 391 -5.87 20.05 3.00
N TYR A 392 -4.55 20.06 3.14
CA TYR A 392 -3.80 19.56 4.27
C TYR A 392 -3.04 20.71 4.94
N THR A 393 -2.79 20.61 6.24
CA THR A 393 -1.77 21.43 6.90
C THR A 393 -0.39 21.03 6.37
N GLY A 394 -0.08 19.73 6.50
CA GLY A 394 1.07 19.00 5.93
C GLY A 394 0.66 17.55 5.65
N THR A 395 1.46 16.81 4.87
CA THR A 395 1.31 15.36 4.68
C THR A 395 2.22 14.58 5.63
N HIS A 396 2.36 13.26 5.42
CA HIS A 396 3.32 12.42 6.14
C HIS A 396 4.78 12.69 5.74
N ASP A 397 5.03 13.39 4.63
CA ASP A 397 6.37 13.78 4.16
C ASP A 397 6.83 15.13 4.75
N ASN A 398 5.95 15.82 5.47
CA ASN A 398 6.24 17.10 6.07
C ASN A 398 6.49 16.95 7.57
N ASP A 399 7.25 17.90 8.13
CA ASP A 399 7.25 18.09 9.58
C ASP A 399 5.85 18.53 10.05
N THR A 400 5.60 18.35 11.35
CA THR A 400 4.42 18.90 12.00
C THR A 400 4.37 20.42 11.80
N SER A 401 3.18 21.03 11.86
CA SER A 401 3.07 22.48 11.65
C SER A 401 3.74 23.36 12.71
N ILE A 402 4.23 22.76 13.81
CA ILE A 402 4.98 23.46 14.87
C ILE A 402 6.50 23.41 14.62
N GLY A 403 7.00 22.30 14.06
CA GLY A 403 8.41 22.13 13.70
C GLY A 403 8.78 23.04 12.55
#